data_AF-A0A1H3JTD8-F1
#
_entry.id   AF-A0A1H3JTD8-F1
#
_cell.length_a   1.000
_cell.length_b   1.000
_cell.length_c   1.000
_cell.angle_alpha   90.00
_cell.angle_beta   90.00
_cell.angle_gamma   90.00
#
_symmetry.space_group_name_H-M   'P 1'
#
loop_
_entity.id
_entity.type
_entity.pdbx_description
1 polymer ?
#
loop_
_entity_poly.entity_id
_entity_poly.type
_entity_poly.pdbx_seq_one_letter_code
_entity_poly.pdbx_strand_id
1 'polypeptide(L)'
;MLRDWSTARDCWTGYGITLPPGDGEILGEFGVTCVRISTATGQEVVWAHRLCPTRARVVTVPFDPSRRFGEVVLHDGVPNGERIVQGQRYPVFDEIMLFAPSEIATLAVTVTAADTDDIDALLEVFARHDLGAEVLSSGRLLCTCCSEGSHAVDRAVDAGRQTVLIAADKTRATELLHEWRSGRPDTREWEDLHAAT
;
A
#
# COMPACT_ATOMS: atom_id res chain seq x y z
N MET A 1 2.14 -27.21 5.77
CA MET A 1 3.35 -26.79 5.03
C MET A 1 3.02 -25.45 4.35
N LEU A 2 3.93 -24.47 4.31
CA LEU A 2 3.65 -23.22 3.59
C LEU A 2 3.55 -23.53 2.08
N ARG A 3 2.57 -22.95 1.38
CA ARG A 3 2.33 -23.14 -0.08
C ARG A 3 1.78 -24.51 -0.51
N ASP A 4 1.21 -25.28 0.41
CA ASP A 4 0.41 -26.47 0.07
C ASP A 4 -0.98 -26.04 -0.41
N TRP A 5 -1.11 -25.80 -1.71
CA TRP A 5 -2.30 -25.21 -2.31
C TRP A 5 -3.50 -26.14 -2.35
N SER A 6 -3.29 -27.44 -2.53
CA SER A 6 -4.37 -28.43 -2.42
C SER A 6 -4.99 -28.40 -1.03
N THR A 7 -4.17 -28.50 0.02
CA THR A 7 -4.67 -28.46 1.40
C THR A 7 -5.32 -27.12 1.71
N ALA A 8 -4.74 -26.01 1.27
CA ALA A 8 -5.34 -24.69 1.48
C ALA A 8 -6.71 -24.55 0.80
N ARG A 9 -6.86 -25.02 -0.45
CA ARG A 9 -8.12 -25.00 -1.20
C ARG A 9 -9.19 -25.85 -0.54
N ASP A 10 -8.82 -27.06 -0.12
CA ASP A 10 -9.73 -27.97 0.59
C ASP A 10 -10.22 -27.36 1.91
N CYS A 11 -9.32 -26.78 2.70
CA CYS A 11 -9.68 -26.10 3.94
C CYS A 11 -10.65 -24.94 3.69
N TRP A 12 -10.34 -24.02 2.78
CA TRP A 12 -11.20 -22.86 2.52
C TRP A 12 -12.56 -23.23 1.94
N THR A 13 -12.60 -24.22 1.05
CA THR A 13 -13.85 -24.77 0.53
C THR A 13 -14.67 -25.42 1.64
N GLY A 14 -14.02 -26.14 2.55
CA GLY A 14 -14.64 -26.70 3.77
C GLY A 14 -15.23 -25.64 4.69
N TYR A 15 -14.62 -24.44 4.76
CA TYR A 15 -15.17 -23.26 5.44
C TYR A 15 -16.26 -22.52 4.63
N GLY A 16 -16.64 -23.01 3.46
CA GLY A 16 -17.68 -22.42 2.61
C GLY A 16 -17.22 -21.20 1.79
N ILE A 17 -15.91 -20.96 1.69
CA ILE A 17 -15.37 -19.86 0.87
C ILE A 17 -15.33 -20.30 -0.59
N THR A 18 -15.98 -19.55 -1.47
CA THR A 18 -15.88 -19.75 -2.91
C THR A 18 -14.50 -19.32 -3.41
N LEU A 19 -13.78 -20.24 -4.05
CA LEU A 19 -12.46 -20.00 -4.62
C LEU A 19 -12.52 -19.97 -6.16
N PRO A 20 -11.59 -19.23 -6.81
CA PRO A 20 -11.39 -19.36 -8.25
C PRO A 20 -10.93 -20.79 -8.62
N PRO A 21 -11.31 -21.30 -9.81
CA PRO A 21 -10.96 -22.65 -10.24
C PRO A 21 -9.44 -22.86 -10.35
N GLY A 22 -9.02 -24.13 -10.29
CA GLY A 22 -7.63 -24.57 -10.45
C GLY A 22 -7.03 -25.20 -9.19
N ASP A 23 -5.81 -25.71 -9.35
CA ASP A 23 -5.15 -26.56 -8.34
C ASP A 23 -3.92 -25.89 -7.72
N GLY A 24 -3.46 -24.81 -8.33
CA GLY A 24 -2.29 -24.04 -7.91
C GLY A 24 -2.61 -22.96 -6.89
N GLU A 25 -1.73 -21.96 -6.82
CA GLU A 25 -1.90 -20.81 -5.94
C GLU A 25 -3.29 -20.17 -6.06
N ILE A 26 -3.86 -19.76 -4.92
CA ILE A 26 -5.15 -19.07 -4.89
C ILE A 26 -4.91 -17.60 -5.19
N LEU A 27 -5.32 -17.17 -6.38
CA LEU A 27 -5.29 -15.78 -6.83
C LEU A 27 -6.71 -15.39 -7.28
N GLY A 28 -7.39 -14.59 -6.47
CA GLY A 28 -8.71 -14.07 -6.77
C GLY A 28 -8.90 -12.66 -6.21
N GLU A 29 -10.05 -12.07 -6.55
CA GLU A 29 -10.43 -10.72 -6.13
C GLU A 29 -11.20 -10.78 -4.81
N PHE A 30 -10.49 -10.81 -3.68
CA PHE A 30 -11.12 -10.78 -2.35
C PHE A 30 -11.27 -9.34 -1.82
N GLY A 31 -11.11 -8.34 -2.69
CA GLY A 31 -11.27 -6.92 -2.35
C GLY A 31 -10.10 -6.30 -1.61
N VAL A 32 -10.24 -5.01 -1.31
CA VAL A 32 -9.25 -4.20 -0.59
C VAL A 32 -9.45 -4.32 0.92
N THR A 33 -8.35 -4.35 1.66
CA THR A 33 -8.33 -4.33 3.12
C THR A 33 -7.15 -3.51 3.63
N CYS A 34 -7.08 -3.29 4.94
CA CYS A 34 -5.86 -2.86 5.59
C CYS A 34 -5.13 -4.04 6.24
N VAL A 35 -3.80 -3.97 6.28
CA VAL A 35 -2.97 -4.90 7.06
C VAL A 35 -2.02 -4.09 7.93
N ARG A 36 -1.92 -4.47 9.20
CA ARG A 36 -0.92 -3.96 10.13
C ARG A 36 0.34 -4.80 9.98
N ILE A 37 1.34 -4.24 9.31
CA ILE A 37 2.61 -4.90 9.05
C ILE A 37 3.63 -4.52 10.12
N SER A 38 4.52 -5.45 10.44
CA SER A 38 5.67 -5.20 11.31
C SER A 38 6.79 -4.56 10.51
N THR A 39 7.36 -3.48 11.03
CA THR A 39 8.46 -2.72 10.42
C THR A 39 9.68 -2.73 11.35
N ALA A 40 10.84 -2.25 10.87
CA ALA A 40 12.02 -2.10 11.70
C ALA A 40 11.82 -1.11 12.87
N THR A 41 10.96 -0.11 12.69
CA THR A 41 10.67 0.94 13.69
C THR A 41 9.39 0.72 14.49
N GLY A 42 8.59 -0.29 14.16
CA GLY A 42 7.35 -0.60 14.88
C GLY A 42 6.32 -1.33 14.02
N GLN A 43 5.15 -0.73 13.87
CA GLN A 43 4.07 -1.27 13.05
C GLN A 43 3.43 -0.16 12.23
N GLU A 44 3.01 -0.51 11.02
CA GLU A 44 2.37 0.39 10.08
C GLU A 44 1.09 -0.24 9.53
N VAL A 45 0.02 0.54 9.36
CA VAL A 45 -1.21 0.05 8.72
C VAL A 45 -1.21 0.50 7.26
N VAL A 46 -1.14 -0.48 6.37
CA VAL A 46 -1.06 -0.29 4.92
C VAL A 46 -2.31 -0.79 4.23
N TRP A 47 -2.66 -0.19 3.09
CA TRP A 47 -3.68 -0.75 2.20
C TRP A 47 -3.12 -1.95 1.42
N ALA A 48 -3.95 -2.96 1.20
CA ALA A 48 -3.58 -4.17 0.50
C ALA A 48 -4.75 -4.75 -0.30
N HIS A 49 -4.47 -5.39 -1.43
CA HIS A 49 -5.42 -6.21 -2.18
C HIS A 49 -5.33 -7.66 -1.74
N ARG A 50 -6.45 -8.23 -1.27
CA ARG A 50 -6.48 -9.63 -0.85
C ARG A 50 -6.47 -10.56 -2.07
N LEU A 51 -5.44 -11.38 -2.16
CA LEU A 51 -5.24 -12.39 -3.21
C LEU A 51 -6.02 -13.68 -2.88
N CYS A 52 -6.17 -13.96 -1.59
CA CYS A 52 -6.95 -15.07 -1.05
C CYS A 52 -7.39 -14.71 0.39
N PRO A 53 -8.09 -15.60 1.12
CA PRO A 53 -8.63 -15.27 2.45
C PRO A 53 -7.62 -14.74 3.49
N THR A 54 -6.36 -15.15 3.39
CA THR A 54 -5.31 -14.83 4.37
C THR A 54 -4.06 -14.19 3.78
N ARG A 55 -4.03 -13.92 2.46
CA ARG A 55 -2.86 -13.29 1.81
C ARG A 55 -3.28 -12.02 1.11
N ALA A 56 -2.52 -10.97 1.31
CA ALA A 56 -2.75 -9.68 0.69
C ALA A 56 -1.46 -9.10 0.11
N ARG A 57 -1.57 -8.45 -1.05
CA ARG A 57 -0.50 -7.68 -1.67
C ARG A 57 -0.58 -6.24 -1.20
N VAL A 58 0.48 -5.74 -0.58
CA VAL A 58 0.60 -4.35 -0.12
C VAL A 58 0.57 -3.40 -1.32
N VAL A 59 -0.28 -2.38 -1.27
CA VAL A 59 -0.38 -1.33 -2.31
C VAL A 59 -0.21 0.09 -1.81
N THR A 60 -0.05 0.28 -0.50
CA THR A 60 0.55 1.50 0.05
C THR A 60 2.08 1.40 -0.07
N VAL A 61 2.76 2.52 -0.32
CA VAL A 61 4.22 2.59 -0.15
C VAL A 61 4.49 2.76 1.34
N PRO A 62 5.06 1.75 2.04
CA PRO A 62 5.30 1.89 3.48
C PRO A 62 6.25 3.05 3.78
N PHE A 63 6.01 3.75 4.89
CA PHE A 63 6.88 4.84 5.33
C PHE A 63 8.21 4.32 5.88
N ASP A 64 8.23 3.11 6.45
CA ASP A 64 9.46 2.44 6.89
C ASP A 64 10.07 1.62 5.72
N PRO A 65 11.32 1.91 5.30
CA PRO A 65 11.95 1.27 4.14
C PRO A 65 12.35 -0.19 4.37
N SER A 66 12.17 -0.74 5.57
CA SER A 66 12.29 -2.19 5.81
C SER A 66 11.19 -2.99 5.13
N ARG A 67 10.10 -2.35 4.71
CA ARG A 67 8.95 -2.94 4.02
C ARG A 67 8.74 -2.29 2.66
N ARG A 68 8.05 -2.99 1.75
CA ARG A 68 7.95 -2.56 0.35
C ARG A 68 6.54 -2.68 -0.20
N PHE A 69 6.20 -1.74 -1.07
CA PHE A 69 5.05 -1.87 -1.98
C PHE A 69 5.17 -3.16 -2.79
N GLY A 70 4.05 -3.85 -2.99
CA GLY A 70 3.98 -5.10 -3.75
C GLY A 70 4.35 -6.35 -2.95
N GLU A 71 4.80 -6.22 -1.70
CA GLU A 71 5.01 -7.39 -0.83
C GLU A 71 3.72 -8.17 -0.65
N VAL A 72 3.82 -9.50 -0.57
CA VAL A 72 2.70 -10.35 -0.18
C VAL A 72 2.88 -10.73 1.27
N VAL A 73 1.90 -10.37 2.09
CA VAL A 73 1.86 -10.68 3.52
C VAL A 73 0.82 -11.76 3.79
N LEU A 74 1.10 -12.61 4.76
CA LEU A 74 0.12 -13.50 5.37
C LEU A 74 -0.46 -12.78 6.59
N HIS A 75 -1.77 -12.68 6.68
CA HIS A 75 -2.48 -12.03 7.78
C HIS A 75 -3.47 -12.99 8.44
N ASP A 76 -3.89 -12.66 9.66
CA ASP A 76 -4.94 -13.41 10.37
C ASP A 76 -6.30 -13.24 9.68
N GLY A 77 -7.18 -14.23 9.81
CA GLY A 77 -8.57 -14.16 9.34
C GLY A 77 -9.49 -13.34 10.24
N VAL A 78 -9.05 -12.99 11.45
CA VAL A 78 -9.81 -12.15 12.39
C VAL A 78 -9.29 -10.70 12.35
N PRO A 79 -10.14 -9.71 12.07
CA PRO A 79 -9.70 -8.31 12.04
C PRO A 79 -9.49 -7.74 13.45
N ASN A 80 -8.50 -6.85 13.59
CA ASN A 80 -8.14 -6.10 14.78
C ASN A 80 -8.08 -4.59 14.46
N GLY A 81 -9.27 -3.99 14.39
CA GLY A 81 -9.49 -2.59 14.06
C GLY A 81 -10.06 -2.35 12.68
N GLU A 82 -10.40 -1.10 12.40
CA GLU A 82 -11.07 -0.70 11.16
C GLU A 82 -10.64 0.68 10.69
N ARG A 83 -10.69 0.87 9.37
CA ARG A 83 -10.56 2.18 8.71
C ARG A 83 -11.88 2.52 8.04
N ILE A 84 -12.34 3.76 8.21
CA ILE A 84 -13.59 4.27 7.65
C ILE A 84 -13.21 5.31 6.61
N VAL A 85 -13.47 5.00 5.33
CA VAL A 85 -13.23 5.90 4.20
C VAL A 85 -14.57 6.20 3.55
N GLN A 86 -14.97 7.48 3.50
CA GLN A 86 -16.26 7.89 2.91
C GLN A 86 -17.47 7.10 3.47
N GLY A 87 -17.43 6.76 4.76
CA GLY A 87 -18.45 5.96 5.43
C GLY A 87 -18.35 4.44 5.23
N GLN A 88 -17.51 3.96 4.31
CA GLN A 88 -17.25 2.54 4.11
C GLN A 88 -16.21 2.03 5.12
N ARG A 89 -16.51 0.90 5.75
CA ARG A 89 -15.61 0.24 6.73
C ARG A 89 -14.71 -0.76 6.02
N TYR A 90 -13.43 -0.71 6.35
CA TYR A 90 -12.39 -1.63 5.90
C TYR A 90 -11.71 -2.26 7.12
N PRO A 91 -11.68 -3.59 7.21
CA PRO A 91 -11.03 -4.27 8.33
C PRO A 91 -9.51 -4.06 8.28
N VAL A 92 -8.89 -4.00 9.46
CA VAL A 92 -7.44 -4.08 9.63
C VAL A 92 -7.11 -5.48 10.14
N PHE A 93 -6.31 -6.24 9.41
CA PHE A 93 -5.81 -7.54 9.87
C PHE A 93 -4.37 -7.39 10.37
N ASP A 94 -3.99 -8.18 11.36
CA ASP A 94 -2.61 -8.23 11.83
C ASP A 94 -1.79 -9.20 10.97
N GLU A 95 -0.57 -8.77 10.60
CA GLU A 95 0.38 -9.61 9.90
C GLU A 95 0.81 -10.80 10.77
N ILE A 96 0.81 -11.98 10.17
CA ILE A 96 1.44 -13.19 10.72
C ILE A 96 2.89 -13.28 10.24
N MET A 97 3.13 -13.07 8.95
CA MET A 97 4.48 -13.06 8.37
C MET A 97 4.52 -12.43 6.98
N LEU A 98 5.71 -11.97 6.57
CA LEU A 98 6.02 -11.71 5.16
C LEU A 98 6.03 -13.03 4.38
N PHE A 99 5.14 -13.17 3.40
CA PHE A 99 4.98 -14.39 2.61
C PHE A 99 5.84 -14.39 1.34
N ALA A 100 5.95 -13.23 0.68
CA ALA A 100 6.86 -13.03 -0.45
C ALA A 100 7.34 -11.57 -0.48
N PRO A 101 8.67 -11.33 -0.61
CA PRO A 101 9.22 -9.99 -0.74
C PRO A 101 8.86 -9.36 -2.08
N SER A 102 9.04 -8.04 -2.17
CA SER A 102 8.97 -7.27 -3.42
C SER A 102 10.34 -6.74 -3.78
N GLU A 103 10.68 -6.81 -5.06
CA GLU A 103 11.93 -6.23 -5.61
C GLU A 103 11.79 -4.73 -5.94
N ILE A 104 10.58 -4.17 -5.79
CA ILE A 104 10.31 -2.77 -6.11
C ILE A 104 10.99 -1.88 -5.05
N ALA A 105 11.87 -0.99 -5.51
CA ALA A 105 12.57 -0.05 -4.65
C ALA A 105 11.63 1.04 -4.13
N THR A 106 11.84 1.47 -2.88
CA THR A 106 11.26 2.71 -2.36
C THR A 106 12.26 3.84 -2.56
N LEU A 107 11.85 4.85 -3.30
CA LEU A 107 12.58 6.10 -3.52
C LEU A 107 11.88 7.22 -2.75
N ALA A 108 12.63 8.25 -2.39
CA ALA A 108 12.10 9.51 -1.90
C ALA A 108 12.40 10.61 -2.91
N VAL A 109 11.42 11.49 -3.13
CA VAL A 109 11.56 12.68 -3.98
C VAL A 109 10.92 13.87 -3.28
N THR A 110 11.47 15.05 -3.50
CA THR A 110 10.79 16.29 -3.10
C THR A 110 10.01 16.83 -4.28
N VAL A 111 8.72 17.07 -4.10
CA VAL A 111 7.84 17.67 -5.10
C VAL A 111 7.32 19.01 -4.62
N THR A 112 7.10 19.93 -5.54
CA THR A 112 6.41 21.19 -5.31
C THR A 112 5.20 21.25 -6.23
N ALA A 113 4.03 21.47 -5.64
CA ALA A 113 2.75 21.57 -6.33
C ALA A 113 2.02 22.84 -5.90
N ALA A 114 1.32 23.52 -6.81
CA ALA A 114 0.61 24.75 -6.46
C ALA A 114 -0.70 24.50 -5.70
N ASP A 115 -1.35 23.37 -5.96
CA ASP A 115 -2.62 22.96 -5.37
C ASP A 115 -2.62 21.46 -5.06
N THR A 116 -3.64 20.98 -4.34
CA THR A 116 -3.79 19.58 -3.96
C THR A 116 -4.05 18.67 -5.15
N ASP A 117 -4.72 19.17 -6.19
CA ASP A 117 -5.04 18.42 -7.42
C ASP A 117 -3.75 18.05 -8.18
N ASP A 118 -2.72 18.90 -8.11
CA ASP A 118 -1.40 18.59 -8.64
C ASP A 118 -0.72 17.43 -7.89
N ILE A 119 -0.94 17.29 -6.57
CA ILE A 119 -0.46 16.13 -5.81
C ILE A 119 -1.27 14.89 -6.15
N ASP A 120 -2.60 14.97 -6.18
CA ASP A 120 -3.45 13.84 -6.55
C ASP A 120 -3.10 13.32 -7.95
N ALA A 121 -2.85 14.21 -8.92
CA ALA A 121 -2.38 13.84 -10.25
C ALA A 121 -1.03 13.08 -10.23
N LEU A 122 -0.12 13.39 -9.31
CA LEU A 122 1.13 12.62 -9.14
C LEU A 122 0.81 11.19 -8.69
N LEU A 123 -0.03 11.05 -7.67
CA LEU A 123 -0.42 9.76 -7.12
C LEU A 123 -1.14 8.91 -8.18
N GLU A 124 -2.00 9.52 -8.98
CA GLU A 124 -2.68 8.90 -10.12
C GLU A 124 -1.73 8.46 -11.24
N VAL A 125 -0.69 9.25 -11.56
CA VAL A 125 0.32 8.86 -12.56
C VAL A 125 0.97 7.54 -12.16
N PHE A 126 1.42 7.40 -10.91
CA PHE A 126 2.03 6.15 -10.44
C PHE A 126 1.01 4.99 -10.38
N ALA A 127 -0.20 5.25 -9.86
CA ALA A 127 -1.24 4.24 -9.76
C ALA A 127 -1.65 3.66 -11.12
N ARG A 128 -1.74 4.49 -12.18
CA ARG A 128 -2.04 4.03 -13.56
C ARG A 128 -0.97 3.09 -14.15
N HIS A 129 0.21 3.04 -13.54
CA HIS A 129 1.30 2.16 -13.93
C HIS A 129 1.52 0.99 -12.96
N ASP A 130 0.53 0.69 -12.10
CA ASP A 130 0.60 -0.35 -11.07
C ASP A 130 1.76 -0.14 -10.08
N LEU A 131 2.13 1.13 -9.85
CA LEU A 131 3.16 1.56 -8.91
C LEU A 131 2.53 2.40 -7.78
N GLY A 132 3.24 2.49 -6.67
CA GLY A 132 2.80 3.24 -5.50
C GLY A 132 3.46 4.61 -5.39
N ALA A 133 2.71 5.59 -4.88
CA ALA A 133 3.24 6.84 -4.38
C ALA A 133 2.49 7.25 -3.11
N GLU A 134 3.22 7.71 -2.08
CA GLU A 134 2.63 8.15 -0.80
C GLU A 134 3.30 9.43 -0.30
N VAL A 135 2.48 10.39 0.12
CA VAL A 135 2.96 11.64 0.72
C VAL A 135 3.43 11.34 2.15
N LEU A 136 4.68 11.63 2.47
CA LEU A 136 5.27 11.27 3.77
C LEU A 136 4.55 11.94 4.96
N SER A 137 4.09 13.19 4.79
CA SER A 137 3.34 13.94 5.82
C SER A 137 1.90 13.46 6.00
N SER A 138 1.37 12.61 5.11
CA SER A 138 0.03 12.04 5.25
C SER A 138 -0.04 11.00 6.37
N GLY A 139 1.10 10.50 6.83
CA GLY A 139 1.20 9.56 7.94
C GLY A 139 0.55 10.09 9.23
N ARG A 140 0.01 9.15 10.01
CA ARG A 140 -0.63 9.42 11.30
C ARG A 140 -0.08 8.45 12.35
N LEU A 141 0.53 9.00 13.39
CA LEU A 141 0.92 8.22 14.57
C LEU A 141 -0.30 8.02 15.45
N LEU A 142 -0.65 6.76 15.69
CA LEU A 142 -1.73 6.35 16.58
C LEU A 142 -1.14 5.56 17.75
N CYS A 143 -1.69 5.75 18.96
CA CYS A 143 -1.43 4.82 20.05
C CYS A 143 -2.05 3.44 19.71
N THR A 144 -1.62 2.38 20.39
CA THR A 144 -2.13 1.01 20.19
C THR A 144 -3.65 0.93 20.24
N CYS A 145 -4.26 1.46 21.31
CA CYS A 145 -5.71 1.45 21.50
C CYS A 145 -6.46 2.16 20.36
N CYS A 146 -5.94 3.29 19.88
CA CYS A 146 -6.47 3.91 18.69
C CYS A 146 -6.27 2.98 17.50
N SER A 147 -5.05 2.55 17.20
CA SER A 147 -4.76 1.77 16.00
C SER A 147 -5.62 0.50 15.82
N GLU A 148 -6.01 -0.14 16.93
CA GLU A 148 -6.91 -1.31 17.05
C GLU A 148 -8.41 -0.98 17.06
N GLY A 149 -8.77 0.30 17.17
CA GLY A 149 -10.15 0.79 17.07
C GLY A 149 -10.58 1.12 15.63
N SER A 150 -11.76 1.73 15.50
CA SER A 150 -12.29 2.24 14.24
C SER A 150 -11.85 3.70 14.03
N HIS A 151 -11.21 3.99 12.90
CA HIS A 151 -10.69 5.33 12.58
C HIS A 151 -11.20 5.83 11.25
N ALA A 152 -11.73 7.05 11.23
CA ALA A 152 -11.94 7.76 9.98
C ALA A 152 -10.59 8.07 9.33
N VAL A 153 -10.47 7.78 8.04
CA VAL A 153 -9.30 8.07 7.23
C VAL A 153 -9.71 9.08 6.18
N ASP A 154 -9.25 10.30 6.35
CA ASP A 154 -9.32 11.34 5.33
C ASP A 154 -7.95 11.42 4.65
N ARG A 155 -7.94 11.29 3.31
CA ARG A 155 -6.73 11.51 2.53
C ARG A 155 -6.47 13.01 2.46
N ALA A 156 -5.73 13.53 3.43
CA ALA A 156 -5.28 14.91 3.42
C ALA A 156 -3.92 14.98 2.74
N VAL A 157 -3.90 15.57 1.54
CA VAL A 157 -2.67 16.04 0.89
C VAL A 157 -2.62 17.55 1.03
N ASP A 158 -1.42 18.09 1.22
CA ASP A 158 -1.19 19.53 1.27
C ASP A 158 -0.63 20.00 -0.07
N ALA A 159 -0.84 21.27 -0.43
CA ALA A 159 -0.11 21.88 -1.53
C ALA A 159 1.29 22.31 -1.07
N GLY A 160 2.12 22.75 -2.01
CA GLY A 160 3.47 23.24 -1.76
C GLY A 160 4.52 22.14 -1.81
N ARG A 161 5.64 22.40 -1.13
CA ARG A 161 6.83 21.54 -1.15
C ARG A 161 6.71 20.42 -0.12
N GLN A 162 6.81 19.17 -0.56
CA GLN A 162 6.71 17.99 0.31
C GLN A 162 7.49 16.79 -0.22
N THR A 163 7.78 15.84 0.67
CA THR A 163 8.41 14.57 0.32
C THR A 163 7.36 13.53 -0.03
N VAL A 164 7.56 12.87 -1.17
CA VAL A 164 6.74 11.74 -1.63
C VAL A 164 7.63 10.51 -1.72
N LEU A 165 7.15 9.41 -1.15
CA LEU A 165 7.75 8.09 -1.33
C LEU A 165 7.18 7.46 -2.58
N ILE A 166 8.04 6.88 -3.42
CA ILE A 166 7.68 6.28 -4.71
C ILE A 166 8.17 4.84 -4.73
N ALA A 167 7.28 3.91 -5.08
CA ALA A 167 7.63 2.53 -5.34
C ALA A 167 7.92 2.33 -6.82
N ALA A 168 9.19 2.48 -7.23
CA ALA A 168 9.65 2.26 -8.60
C ALA A 168 11.18 2.15 -8.65
N ASP A 169 11.73 1.63 -9.75
CA ASP A 169 13.13 1.88 -10.05
C ASP A 169 13.37 3.35 -10.45
N LYS A 170 14.63 3.80 -10.34
CA LYS A 170 14.98 5.22 -10.54
C LYS A 170 14.70 5.73 -11.95
N THR A 171 14.90 4.89 -12.97
CA THR A 171 14.65 5.27 -14.36
C THR A 171 13.16 5.50 -14.55
N ARG A 172 12.33 4.52 -14.14
CA ARG A 172 10.88 4.61 -14.26
C ARG A 172 10.29 5.75 -13.45
N ALA A 173 10.76 5.96 -12.22
CA ALA A 173 10.34 7.10 -11.39
C ALA A 173 10.61 8.43 -12.09
N THR A 174 11.79 8.59 -12.69
CA THR A 174 12.19 9.81 -13.41
C THR A 174 11.28 10.08 -14.61
N GLU A 175 10.96 9.05 -15.41
CA GLU A 175 10.03 9.16 -16.54
C GLU A 175 8.65 9.65 -16.11
N LEU A 176 8.09 9.05 -15.05
CA LEU A 176 6.76 9.38 -14.55
C LEU A 176 6.71 10.76 -13.88
N LEU A 177 7.77 11.15 -13.18
CA LEU A 177 7.89 12.50 -12.63
C LEU A 177 7.98 13.57 -13.73
N HIS A 178 8.64 13.27 -14.85
CA HIS A 178 8.63 14.13 -16.03
C HIS A 178 7.24 14.20 -16.70
N GLU A 179 6.53 13.08 -16.83
CA GLU A 179 5.15 13.06 -17.32
C GLU A 179 4.26 13.96 -16.44
N TRP A 180 4.28 13.74 -15.13
CA TRP A 180 3.51 14.54 -14.17
C TRP A 180 3.80 16.04 -14.31
N ARG A 181 5.08 16.43 -14.35
CA ARG A 181 5.52 17.82 -14.54
C ARG A 181 5.04 18.40 -15.87
N SER A 182 5.09 17.63 -16.95
CA SER A 182 4.69 18.09 -18.28
C SER A 182 3.22 18.50 -18.38
N GLY A 183 2.36 17.98 -17.50
CA GLY A 183 0.95 18.36 -17.43
C GLY A 183 0.72 19.81 -17.01
N ARG A 184 1.55 20.36 -16.11
CA ARG A 184 1.52 21.77 -15.68
C ARG A 184 2.94 22.24 -15.31
N PRO A 185 3.80 22.57 -16.28
CA PRO A 185 5.22 22.81 -16.04
C PRO A 185 5.52 24.04 -15.18
N ASP A 186 4.58 25.00 -15.11
CA ASP A 186 4.71 26.22 -14.30
C ASP A 186 4.31 26.03 -12.83
N THR A 187 3.62 24.93 -12.49
CA THR A 187 3.11 24.68 -11.12
C THR A 187 3.60 23.38 -10.51
N ARG A 188 4.25 22.52 -11.30
CA ARG A 188 4.74 21.20 -10.88
C ARG A 188 6.25 21.13 -11.03
N GLU A 189 6.93 20.88 -9.92
CA GLU A 189 8.38 20.69 -9.89
C GLU A 189 8.75 19.50 -9.03
N TRP A 190 9.87 18.87 -9.34
CA TRP A 190 10.42 17.79 -8.52
C TRP A 190 11.94 17.85 -8.53
N GLU A 191 12.55 17.43 -7.42
CA GLU A 191 13.99 17.35 -7.24
C GLU A 191 14.37 16.32 -6.18
N ASP A 192 15.67 16.08 -6.01
CA ASP A 192 16.22 15.21 -4.98
C ASP A 192 15.67 13.78 -5.01
N LEU A 193 15.57 13.13 -6.19
CA LEU A 193 15.18 11.71 -6.27
C LEU A 193 16.33 10.80 -5.81
N HIS A 194 16.14 10.14 -4.67
CA HIS A 194 17.11 9.23 -4.04
C HIS A 194 16.43 7.99 -3.44
N ALA A 195 17.22 6.99 -3.04
CA ALA A 195 16.67 5.83 -2.32
C ALA A 195 16.20 6.26 -0.92
N ALA A 196 15.04 5.76 -0.49
CA ALA A 196 14.57 6.00 0.88
C ALA A 196 15.48 5.26 1.88
N THR A 197 15.78 5.92 3.01
CA THR A 197 16.69 5.42 4.07
C THR A 197 16.01 5.42 5.42
#